data_AF-A0A5P8W1X5-F1
#
_entry.id   AF-A0A5P8W1X5-F1
#
_cell.length_a   1.000
_cell.length_b   1.000
_cell.length_c   1.000
_cell.angle_alpha   90.00
_cell.angle_beta   90.00
_cell.angle_gamma   90.00
#
_symmetry.space_group_name_H-M   'P 1'
#
loop_
_entity.id
_entity.type
_entity.pdbx_description
1 polymer ?
#
loop_
_entity_poly.entity_id
_entity_poly.type
_entity_poly.pdbx_seq_one_letter_code
_entity_poly.pdbx_strand_id
1 'polypeptide(L)' 'MGQSCDNFASGLRSFPVQDYLIFSRHIDGGVEVARIVSSYRDLETVFLSEDIP' A
#
# COMPACT_ATOMS: atom_id res chain seq x y z
N MET A 1 1.15 0.78 -14.40
CA MET A 1 1.01 -0.57 -13.81
C MET A 1 1.76 -0.52 -12.48
N GLY A 2 1.09 -0.74 -11.35
CA GLY A 2 1.63 -0.52 -10.00
C GLY A 2 2.70 -1.55 -9.60
N GLN A 3 3.54 -1.20 -8.63
CA GLN A 3 4.63 -2.07 -8.16
C GLN A 3 4.08 -3.12 -7.19
N SER A 4 4.39 -4.39 -7.44
CA SER A 4 3.98 -5.50 -6.58
C SER A 4 4.72 -5.43 -5.23
N CYS A 5 3.97 -5.35 -4.14
CA CYS A 5 4.46 -5.38 -2.76
C CYS A 5 4.18 -6.74 -2.12
N ASP A 6 4.40 -7.83 -2.87
CA ASP A 6 4.10 -9.18 -2.41
C ASP A 6 4.93 -9.58 -1.18
N ASN A 7 6.05 -8.89 -0.94
CA ASN A 7 6.89 -9.03 0.24
C ASN A 7 6.23 -8.51 1.54
N PHE A 8 5.15 -7.72 1.46
CA PHE A 8 4.40 -7.23 2.62
C PHE A 8 3.10 -8.02 2.83
N ALA A 9 2.35 -8.27 1.76
CA ALA A 9 1.16 -9.10 1.77
C ALA A 9 0.87 -9.61 0.36
N SER A 10 0.46 -10.88 0.24
CA SER A 10 0.15 -11.47 -1.05
C SER A 10 -0.95 -10.70 -1.78
N GLY A 11 -0.69 -10.33 -3.04
CA GLY A 11 -1.63 -9.57 -3.87
C GLY A 11 -1.70 -8.07 -3.58
N LEU A 12 -0.85 -7.54 -2.69
CA LEU A 12 -0.75 -6.11 -2.41
C LEU A 12 -0.02 -5.39 -3.55
N ARG A 13 -0.65 -4.34 -4.07
CA ARG A 13 -0.13 -3.47 -5.12
C ARG A 13 -0.09 -2.04 -4.64
N SER A 14 1.05 -1.37 -4.89
CA SER A 14 1.20 0.06 -4.66
C SER A 14 0.98 0.83 -5.95
N PHE A 15 0.22 1.91 -5.86
CA PHE A 15 -0.11 2.81 -6.97
C PHE A 15 0.20 4.25 -6.55
N PRO A 16 1.24 4.88 -7.11
CA PRO A 16 1.50 6.29 -6.89
C PRO A 16 0.46 7.13 -7.65
N VAL A 17 -0.21 8.02 -6.93
CA VAL A 17 -1.19 8.98 -7.45
C VAL A 17 -0.84 10.35 -6.91
N GLN A 18 -0.24 11.19 -7.76
CA GLN A 18 0.27 12.52 -7.38
C GLN A 18 1.20 12.42 -6.16
N ASP A 19 0.83 13.06 -5.05
CA ASP A 19 1.57 13.08 -3.79
C ASP A 19 1.09 11.99 -2.81
N TYR A 20 0.44 10.94 -3.31
CA TYR A 20 -0.06 9.83 -2.51
C TYR A 20 0.41 8.49 -3.08
N LEU A 21 0.63 7.53 -2.18
CA LEU A 21 0.81 6.13 -2.51
C LEU A 21 -0.38 5.34 -1.97
N ILE A 22 -1.09 4.68 -2.90
CA ILE A 22 -2.28 3.89 -2.58
C ILE A 22 -1.89 2.42 -2.57
N PHE A 23 -2.19 1.74 -1.46
CA PHE A 23 -2.05 0.29 -1.34
C PHE A 23 -3.41 -0.34 -1.56
N SER A 24 -3.47 -1.23 -2.54
CA SER A 24 -4.69 -1.93 -2.90
C SER A 24 -4.41 -3.41 -3.15
N ARG A 25 -5.41 -4.25 -2.92
CA ARG A 25 -5.37 -5.65 -3.33
C ARG A 25 -6.63 -6.00 -4.09
N HIS A 26 -6.50 -6.95 -5.00
CA HIS A 26 -7.66 -7.52 -5.68
C HIS A 26 -8.36 -8.48 -4.73
N ILE A 27 -9.68 -8.32 -4.61
CA ILE A 27 -10.57 -9.24 -3.90
C ILE A 27 -11.63 -9.76 -4.88
N ASP A 28 -12.33 -10.83 -4.50
CA ASP A 28 -13.38 -11.37 -5.35
C ASP A 28 -14.51 -10.34 -5.52
N GLY A 29 -14.75 -9.91 -6.76
CA GLY A 29 -15.75 -8.89 -7.10
C GLY A 29 -15.30 -7.42 -6.97
N GLY A 30 -14.02 -7.13 -6.68
CA GLY A 30 -13.58 -5.73 -6.61
C GLY A 30 -12.11 -5.48 -6.24
N VAL A 31 -11.84 -4.25 -5.83
CA VAL A 31 -10.54 -3.80 -5.32
C VAL A 31 -10.74 -3.25 -3.92
N GLU A 32 -9.95 -3.74 -2.97
CA GLU A 32 -9.90 -3.22 -1.61
C GLU A 32 -8.74 -2.24 -1.48
N VAL A 33 -9.02 -1.04 -0.97
CA VAL A 33 -7.98 -0.04 -0.64
C VAL A 33 -7.55 -0.28 0.80
N ALA A 34 -6.37 -0.88 0.98
CA ALA A 34 -5.82 -1.20 2.29
C ALA A 34 -5.32 0.05 3.02
N ARG A 35 -4.65 0.96 2.31
CA ARG A 35 -4.11 2.19 2.91
C ARG A 35 -3.86 3.28 1.86
N ILE A 36 -3.98 4.53 2.28
CA ILE A 36 -3.56 5.70 1.50
C ILE A 36 -2.51 6.42 2.32
N VAL A 37 -1.34 6.63 1.72
CA VAL A 37 -0.21 7.30 2.35
C VAL A 37 0.12 8.54 1.56
N SER A 38 0.34 9.67 2.22
CA SER A 38 0.90 10.83 1.51
C SER A 38 2.40 10.64 1.35
N SER A 39 2.90 10.82 0.13
CA SER A 39 4.32 10.74 -0.23
C SER A 39 5.18 11.75 0.53
N TYR A 40 4.55 12.77 1.11
CA TYR A 40 5.18 13.74 2.02
C TYR A 40 5.57 13.16 3.38
N ARG A 41 5.00 12.02 3.78
CA ARG A 41 5.40 11.27 4.96
C ARG A 41 6.22 10.08 4.50
N ASP A 42 7.52 10.13 4.80
CA ASP A 42 8.52 9.08 4.58
C ASP A 42 7.89 7.68 4.55
N LEU A 43 7.84 7.10 3.35
CA LEU A 43 7.16 5.83 3.11
C LEU A 43 7.65 4.73 4.07
N GLU A 44 8.95 4.72 4.38
CA GLU A 44 9.54 3.78 5.34
C GLU A 44 8.87 3.82 6.71
N THR A 45 8.54 5.00 7.24
CA THR A 45 7.92 5.12 8.58
C THR A 45 6.50 4.55 8.64
N VAL A 46 5.78 4.54 7.52
CA VAL A 46 4.41 4.05 7.45
C VAL A 46 4.36 2.52 7.32
N PHE A 47 5.39 1.91 6.73
CA PHE A 47 5.53 0.46 6.66
C PHE A 47 6.14 -0.16 7.92
N LEU A 48 6.92 0.59 8.69
CA LEU A 48 7.54 0.13 9.94
C LEU A 48 6.59 0.16 11.15
N SER A 49 5.40 0.76 11.03
CA SER A 49 4.47 0.94 12.15
C SER A 49 3.45 -0.21 12.33
N GLU A 50 3.72 -1.42 11.81
CA GLU A 50 2.90 -2.62 12.07
C GLU A 50 3.62 -3.69 12.90
N ASP A 51 4.46 -3.26 13.85
CA ASP A 51 4.79 -4.06 15.03
C ASP A 51 4.10 -3.42 16.24
N ILE A 52 2.86 -3.86 16.50
CA ILE A 52 2.23 -3.70 17.82
C ILE A 52 1.96 -5.13 18.33
N PRO A 53 2.44 -5.46 19.54
CA PRO A 53 2.75 -6.82 20.02
C PRO A 53 1.57 -7.79 20.12
#